data_AF-A0A6L6CY96-F1
#
_entry.id   AF-A0A6L6CY96-F1
#
_cell.length_a   1.000
_cell.length_b   1.000
_cell.length_c   1.000
_cell.angle_alpha   90.00
_cell.angle_beta   90.00
_cell.angle_gamma   90.00
#
_symmetry.space_group_name_H-M   'P 1'
#
loop_
_entity.id
_entity.type
_entity.pdbx_description
1 polymer ?
#
loop_
_entity_poly.entity_id
_entity_poly.type
_entity_poly.pdbx_seq_one_letter_code
_entity_poly.pdbx_strand_id
1 'polypeptide(L)' 'MAVPVLTNEQRIAASAKAVEVRTKRAALRRQLKESKVTFTEVLSVADSDDIVSGMRVVTILESLPGIGKIKA' A
#
# COMPACT_ATOMS: atom_id res chain seq x y z
N MET A 1 18.88 -21.93 5.26
CA MET A 1 19.20 -21.62 3.85
C MET A 1 19.84 -20.23 3.83
N ALA A 2 21.02 -20.09 3.22
CA ALA A 2 21.84 -18.88 3.31
C ALA A 2 21.13 -17.65 2.71
N VAL A 3 21.13 -16.54 3.43
CA VAL A 3 20.53 -15.27 2.98
C VAL A 3 21.40 -14.71 1.84
N PRO A 4 20.84 -14.44 0.65
CA PRO A 4 21.60 -13.82 -0.43
C PRO A 4 22.09 -12.44 0.02
N VAL A 5 23.41 -12.23 -0.03
CA VAL A 5 24.04 -10.96 0.31
C VAL A 5 23.85 -10.02 -0.88
N LEU A 6 22.89 -9.10 -0.76
CA LEU A 6 22.63 -8.07 -1.76
C LEU A 6 23.88 -7.23 -2.01
N THR A 7 24.26 -7.09 -3.28
CA THR A 7 25.28 -6.11 -3.69
C THR A 7 24.77 -4.69 -3.40
N ASN A 8 25.69 -3.74 -3.21
CA ASN A 8 25.32 -2.35 -2.88
C ASN A 8 24.36 -1.74 -3.93
N GLU A 9 24.55 -2.08 -5.21
CA GLU A 9 23.69 -1.63 -6.31
C GLU A 9 22.27 -2.21 -6.21
N GLN A 10 22.13 -3.49 -5.89
CA GLN A 10 20.82 -4.13 -5.70
C GLN A 10 20.09 -3.56 -4.47
N ARG A 11 20.84 -3.16 -3.43
CA ARG A 11 20.27 -2.50 -2.24
C ARG A 11 19.72 -1.12 -2.59
N ILE A 12 20.45 -0.33 -3.36
CA ILE A 12 20.00 0.99 -3.82
C ILE A 12 18.74 0.84 -4.70
N ALA A 13 18.76 -0.09 -5.66
CA ALA A 13 17.61 -0.36 -6.53
C ALA A 13 16.38 -0.84 -5.75
N ALA A 14 16.56 -1.74 -4.77
CA ALA A 14 15.48 -2.20 -3.90
C ALA A 14 14.93 -1.08 -3.01
N SER A 15 15.80 -0.18 -2.52
CA SER A 15 15.38 0.96 -1.70
C SER A 15 14.54 1.97 -2.49
N ALA A 16 14.91 2.26 -3.75
CA ALA A 16 14.16 3.13 -4.63
C ALA A 16 12.75 2.56 -4.92
N LYS A 17 12.68 1.27 -5.29
CA LYS A 17 11.39 0.57 -5.46
C LYS A 17 10.54 0.59 -4.18
N ALA A 18 11.15 0.42 -3.01
CA ALA A 18 10.43 0.47 -1.74
C ALA A 18 9.87 1.87 -1.45
N VAL A 19 10.59 2.94 -1.81
CA VAL A 19 10.09 4.32 -1.70
C VAL A 19 8.90 4.53 -2.63
N GLU A 20 8.99 4.13 -3.90
CA GLU A 20 7.88 4.24 -4.86
C GLU A 20 6.62 3.49 -4.39
N VAL A 21 6.77 2.29 -3.83
CA VAL A 21 5.64 1.54 -3.30
C VAL A 21 5.02 2.28 -2.11
N ARG A 22 5.84 2.79 -1.18
CA ARG A 22 5.34 3.52 0.00
C ARG A 22 4.63 4.82 -0.39
N THR A 23 5.11 5.55 -1.40
CA THR A 23 4.46 6.79 -1.87
C THR A 23 3.13 6.50 -2.54
N LYS A 24 3.03 5.47 -3.40
CA LYS A 24 1.77 5.05 -4.02
C LYS A 24 0.73 4.62 -2.98
N ARG A 25 1.14 3.86 -1.95
CA ARG A 25 0.27 3.49 -0.82
C ARG A 25 -0.22 4.72 -0.04
N ALA A 26 0.62 5.72 0.16
CA ALA A 26 0.21 6.97 0.81
C ALA A 26 -0.81 7.76 -0.03
N ALA A 27 -0.63 7.79 -1.35
CA ALA A 27 -1.57 8.43 -2.27
C ALA A 27 -2.95 7.75 -2.26
N LEU A 28 -3.00 6.41 -2.29
CA LEU A 28 -4.25 5.65 -2.21
C LEU A 28 -5.00 5.94 -0.89
N ARG A 29 -4.30 5.94 0.24
CA ARG A 29 -4.91 6.29 1.55
C ARG A 29 -5.45 7.71 1.58
N ARG A 30 -4.75 8.65 0.95
CA ARG A 30 -5.21 10.03 0.83
C ARG A 30 -6.48 10.12 -0.05
N GLN A 31 -6.53 9.40 -1.16
CA GLN A 31 -7.70 9.35 -2.04
C GLN A 31 -8.92 8.73 -1.32
N LEU A 32 -8.72 7.67 -0.54
CA LEU A 32 -9.76 7.06 0.30
C LEU A 32 -10.28 8.03 1.36
N LYS A 33 -9.37 8.79 2.01
CA LYS A 33 -9.75 9.81 3.00
C LYS A 33 -10.51 10.98 2.38
N GLU A 34 -10.16 11.37 1.16
CA GLU A 34 -10.84 12.43 0.39
C GLU A 34 -12.15 11.94 -0.27
N SER A 35 -12.56 10.70 -0.03
CA SER A 35 -13.75 10.06 -0.65
C SER A 35 -13.72 10.06 -2.18
N LYS A 36 -12.52 10.13 -2.79
CA LYS A 36 -12.33 10.12 -4.25
C LYS A 36 -12.42 8.72 -4.84
N VAL A 37 -12.17 7.71 -4.02
CA VAL A 37 -12.19 6.29 -4.41
C VAL A 37 -12.95 5.54 -3.32
N THR A 38 -13.86 4.66 -3.72
CA THR A 38 -14.64 3.85 -2.77
C THR A 38 -13.89 2.57 -2.39
N PHE A 39 -14.22 2.00 -1.22
CA PHE A 39 -13.64 0.73 -0.80
C PHE A 39 -13.90 -0.41 -1.80
N THR A 40 -15.08 -0.41 -2.42
CA THR A 40 -15.47 -1.34 -3.48
C THR A 40 -14.62 -1.19 -4.74
N GLU A 41 -14.27 0.04 -5.13
CA GLU A 41 -13.34 0.29 -6.24
C GLU A 41 -11.91 -0.15 -5.92
N VAL A 42 -11.46 0.04 -4.68
CA VAL A 42 -10.14 -0.46 -4.26
C VAL A 42 -10.10 -1.99 -4.31
N LEU A 43 -11.17 -2.66 -3.91
CA LEU A 43 -11.31 -4.12 -3.98
C LEU A 43 -11.38 -4.64 -5.41
N SER A 44 -12.06 -3.96 -6.33
CA SER A 44 -12.13 -4.39 -7.73
C SER A 44 -10.79 -4.28 -8.45
N VAL A 45 -9.94 -3.34 -8.02
CA VAL A 45 -8.59 -3.16 -8.57
C VAL A 45 -7.56 -4.00 -7.82
N ALA A 46 -7.90 -4.59 -6.67
CA ALA A 46 -6.98 -5.38 -5.84
C ALA A 46 -6.39 -6.59 -6.56
N ASP A 47 -7.12 -7.20 -7.50
CA ASP A 47 -6.64 -8.33 -8.30
C ASP A 47 -5.65 -7.92 -9.40
N SER A 48 -5.63 -6.64 -9.77
CA SER A 48 -4.82 -6.11 -10.88
C SER A 48 -3.64 -5.25 -10.40
N ASP A 49 -3.74 -4.65 -9.22
CA ASP A 49 -2.72 -3.76 -8.67
C ASP A 49 -2.00 -4.40 -7.48
N ASP A 50 -0.75 -4.78 -7.72
CA ASP A 50 0.15 -5.40 -6.73
C ASP A 50 0.36 -4.52 -5.48
N ILE A 51 0.09 -3.22 -5.60
CA ILE A 51 0.21 -2.28 -4.48
C ILE A 51 -0.93 -2.48 -3.51
N VAL A 52 -2.15 -2.69 -4.02
CA VAL A 52 -3.37 -2.92 -3.23
C VAL A 52 -3.38 -4.35 -2.71
N SER A 53 -3.03 -5.34 -3.53
CA SER A 53 -2.92 -6.75 -3.12
C SER A 53 -1.92 -6.94 -1.97
N GLY A 54 -0.82 -6.18 -1.98
CA GLY A 54 0.20 -6.19 -0.95
C GLY A 54 -0.07 -5.30 0.28
N MET A 55 -1.22 -4.63 0.36
CA MET A 55 -1.61 -3.82 1.52
C MET A 55 -2.45 -4.61 2.53
N ARG A 56 -2.33 -4.28 3.81
CA ARG A 56 -3.15 -4.87 4.86
C ARG A 56 -4.56 -4.29 4.79
N VAL A 57 -5.59 -5.13 4.78
CA VAL A 57 -7.01 -4.72 4.75
C VAL A 57 -7.34 -3.75 5.89
N VAL A 58 -6.88 -4.03 7.12
CA VAL A 58 -7.07 -3.14 8.28
C VAL A 58 -6.55 -1.72 8.01
N THR A 59 -5.39 -1.58 7.35
CA THR A 59 -4.84 -0.25 7.03
C THR A 59 -5.62 0.51 5.96
N ILE A 60 -6.34 -0.21 5.09
CA ILE A 60 -7.25 0.39 4.11
C ILE A 60 -8.51 0.88 4.82
N LEU A 61 -9.08 0.07 5.72
CA LEU A 61 -10.26 0.42 6.51
C LEU A 61 -10.02 1.64 7.41
N GLU A 62 -8.87 1.71 8.08
CA GLU A 62 -8.46 2.88 8.89
C GLU A 62 -8.27 4.18 8.08
N SER A 63 -8.16 4.08 6.75
CA SER A 63 -8.01 5.26 5.88
C SER A 63 -9.35 5.84 5.44
N LEU A 64 -10.46 5.15 5.71
CA LEU A 64 -11.80 5.62 5.38
C LEU A 64 -12.26 6.70 6.37
N PRO A 65 -12.99 7.73 5.91
CA PRO A 65 -13.50 8.77 6.78
C PRO A 65 -14.44 8.19 7.83
N GLY A 66 -14.16 8.45 9.12
CA GLY A 66 -14.99 8.01 10.23
C GLY A 66 -14.71 6.58 10.74
N ILE A 67 -13.78 5.85 10.09
CA ILE A 67 -13.27 4.55 10.56
C ILE A 67 -11.85 4.75 11.10
N GLY A 68 -11.65 4.46 12.38
CA GLY A 68 -10.33 4.49 13.03
C GLY A 68 -10.02 3.13 13.65
N LYS A 69 -8.90 3.01 14.35
CA LYS A 69 -8.41 1.76 14.96
C LYS A 69 -9.41 0.95 15.79
N ILE A 70 -10.44 1.62 16.34
CA ILE A 70 -11.47 1.01 17.19
C ILE A 70 -12.65 0.46 16.36
N LYS A 71 -12.86 1.02 15.16
CA LYS A 71 -13.96 0.67 14.24
C LYS A 71 -13.49 -0.15 13.03
N ALA A 72 -12.18 -0.32 12.85
CA ALA A 72 -11.54 -0.96 11.70
C ALA A 72 -11.23 -2.44 11.94
#